data_AF-A0A7L2EDV6-F1
#
_entry.id   AF-A0A7L2EDV6-F1
#
_cell.length_a   1.000
_cell.length_b   1.000
_cell.length_c   1.000
_cell.angle_alpha   90.00
_cell.angle_beta   90.00
_cell.angle_gamma   90.00
#
_symmetry.space_group_name_H-M   'P 1'
#
loop_
_entity.id
_entity.type
_entity.pdbx_description
1 polymer ?
#
loop_
_entity_poly.entity_id
_entity_poly.type
_entity_poly.pdbx_seq_one_letter_code
_entity_poly.pdbx_strand_id
1 'polypeptide(L)'
;FPVHECVFKGDVRRLSALIRTQGIAQKDSHGNTPLHLAVMLGHKECAHLLLAHNAPVKVKNAQGWSPLAEAISYGDRHMISALLRKLKQQSRESVEEKRPRLLKALKELGDFYLELHWDFQSWVPLLSRILPSDACKIHKQGINIRLDTTLIDFTDMKCQRGDLSFIFNGDAAPSESFVVLDNEQKVYQRIHHEESEMETEEEVDILMSSDIYSATLSTKSITFTRAQTGWLFREDKTERVGNFLADFYLVNGLVLESRKRREHLSEEDILRNKAIMESLSKGGNLMEQNFE
;
A
#
# COMPACT_ATOMS: atom_id res chain seq x y z
N PHE A 1 12.52 29.62 0.20
CA PHE A 1 11.38 28.80 0.67
C PHE A 1 10.51 29.59 1.66
N PRO A 2 9.68 30.56 1.20
CA PRO A 2 8.94 31.45 2.11
C PRO A 2 7.91 30.72 2.99
N VAL A 3 7.24 29.71 2.45
CA VAL A 3 6.26 28.89 3.19
C VAL A 3 6.97 28.07 4.27
N HIS A 4 8.09 27.42 3.95
CA HIS A 4 8.91 26.69 4.92
C HIS A 4 9.44 27.58 6.03
N GLU A 5 9.88 28.81 5.72
CA GLU A 5 10.36 29.77 6.73
C GLU A 5 9.24 30.12 7.74
N CYS A 6 8.01 30.32 7.25
CA CYS A 6 6.86 30.60 8.13
C CYS A 6 6.57 29.41 9.04
N VAL A 7 6.57 28.20 8.49
CA VAL A 7 6.39 26.98 9.27
C VAL A 7 7.51 26.83 10.30
N PHE A 8 8.77 27.03 9.91
CA PHE A 8 9.92 26.93 10.80
C PHE A 8 9.83 27.89 11.98
N LYS A 9 9.31 29.11 11.76
CA LYS A 9 9.08 30.12 12.79
C LYS A 9 7.78 29.95 13.57
N GLY A 10 6.89 29.02 13.17
CA GLY A 10 5.55 28.88 13.74
C GLY A 10 4.60 30.04 13.42
N ASP A 11 4.89 30.84 12.38
CA ASP A 11 4.09 32.02 12.01
C ASP A 11 2.86 31.61 11.18
N VAL A 12 1.81 31.18 11.88
CA VAL A 12 0.54 30.74 11.28
C VAL A 12 -0.13 31.86 10.49
N ARG A 13 -0.01 33.12 10.92
CA ARG A 13 -0.65 34.27 10.26
C ARG A 13 -0.03 34.52 8.89
N ARG A 14 1.30 34.58 8.84
CA ARG A 14 2.02 34.76 7.57
C ARG A 14 1.88 33.53 6.67
N LEU A 15 1.86 32.33 7.26
CA LEU A 15 1.56 31.10 6.53
C LEU A 15 0.19 31.18 5.84
N SER A 16 -0.87 31.58 6.55
CA SER A 16 -2.23 31.74 6.00
C SER A 16 -2.31 32.76 4.85
N ALA A 17 -1.50 33.81 4.89
CA ALA A 17 -1.41 34.78 3.79
C ALA A 17 -0.72 34.17 2.56
N LEU A 18 0.40 33.47 2.76
CA LEU A 18 1.22 32.94 1.67
C LEU A 18 0.63 31.69 1.00
N ILE A 19 -0.13 30.88 1.74
CA ILE A 19 -0.66 29.59 1.27
C ILE A 19 -1.60 29.73 0.06
N ARG A 20 -2.20 30.92 -0.13
CA ARG A 20 -3.08 31.23 -1.26
C ARG A 20 -2.34 31.50 -2.57
N THR A 21 -1.06 31.84 -2.51
CA THR A 21 -0.28 32.29 -3.69
C THR A 21 0.95 31.41 -3.96
N GLN A 22 1.43 30.69 -2.95
CA GLN A 22 2.64 29.89 -3.02
C GLN A 22 2.32 28.38 -3.01
N GLY A 23 3.18 27.59 -3.66
CA GLY A 23 3.02 26.14 -3.74
C GLY A 23 3.34 25.44 -2.42
N ILE A 24 2.36 24.74 -1.84
CA ILE A 24 2.48 23.97 -0.59
C ILE A 24 3.14 22.59 -0.74
N ALA A 25 3.38 22.16 -1.98
CA ALA A 25 4.01 20.89 -2.32
C ALA A 25 5.53 21.00 -2.58
N GLN A 26 6.08 22.22 -2.54
CA GLN A 26 7.50 22.45 -2.82
C GLN A 26 8.37 21.77 -1.76
N LYS A 27 9.46 21.12 -2.19
CA LYS A 27 10.45 20.51 -1.30
C LYS A 27 11.61 21.45 -1.05
N ASP A 28 12.11 21.50 0.18
CA ASP A 28 13.35 22.20 0.53
C ASP A 28 14.60 21.41 0.10
N SER A 29 15.79 21.89 0.48
CA SER A 29 17.07 21.22 0.20
C SER A 29 17.23 19.83 0.83
N HIS A 30 16.42 19.50 1.85
CA HIS A 30 16.39 18.19 2.50
C HIS A 30 15.24 17.32 1.96
N GLY A 31 14.56 17.77 0.91
CA GLY A 31 13.40 17.08 0.35
C GLY A 31 12.12 17.25 1.17
N ASN A 32 12.12 18.06 2.24
CA ASN A 32 10.98 18.25 3.11
C ASN A 32 9.96 19.22 2.49
N THR A 33 8.69 18.84 2.52
CA THR A 33 7.59 19.78 2.26
C THR A 33 7.34 20.64 3.50
N PRO A 34 6.61 21.77 3.40
CA PRO A 34 6.21 22.54 4.58
C PRO A 34 5.47 21.68 5.62
N LEU A 35 4.72 20.68 5.18
CA LEU A 35 4.01 19.76 6.07
C LEU A 35 4.97 18.84 6.84
N HIS A 36 6.06 18.37 6.23
CA HIS A 36 7.10 17.63 6.97
C HIS A 36 7.66 18.50 8.10
N LEU A 37 8.04 19.75 7.80
CA LEU A 37 8.58 20.66 8.81
C LEU A 37 7.59 20.94 9.93
N ALA A 38 6.31 21.15 9.61
CA ALA A 38 5.29 21.42 10.62
C ALA A 38 5.13 20.24 11.58
N VAL A 39 5.16 19.01 11.06
CA VAL A 39 5.10 17.78 11.87
C VAL A 39 6.37 17.60 12.69
N MET A 40 7.55 17.69 12.06
CA MET A 40 8.85 17.49 12.72
C MET A 40 9.12 18.49 13.85
N LEU A 41 8.63 19.73 13.70
CA LEU A 41 8.77 20.78 14.71
C LEU A 41 7.62 20.80 15.73
N GLY A 42 6.60 19.95 15.57
CA GLY A 42 5.42 19.93 16.45
C GLY A 42 4.50 21.16 16.32
N HIS A 43 4.58 21.91 15.21
CA HIS A 43 3.77 23.09 14.96
C HIS A 43 2.38 22.70 14.43
N LYS A 44 1.52 22.22 15.34
CA LYS A 44 0.21 21.61 15.04
C LYS A 44 -0.70 22.53 14.24
N GLU A 45 -0.77 23.82 14.57
CA GLU A 45 -1.61 24.79 13.88
C GLU A 45 -1.16 24.99 12.42
N CYS A 46 0.16 25.03 12.19
CA CYS A 46 0.71 25.11 10.84
C CYS A 46 0.39 23.84 10.05
N ALA A 47 0.52 22.65 10.67
CA ALA A 47 0.22 21.39 10.04
C ALA A 47 -1.28 21.29 9.68
N HIS A 48 -2.19 21.61 10.60
CA HIS A 48 -3.63 21.63 10.33
C HIS A 48 -4.01 22.61 9.22
N LEU A 49 -3.42 23.82 9.21
CA LEU A 49 -3.64 24.79 8.14
C LEU A 49 -3.17 24.25 6.77
N LEU A 50 -2.00 23.61 6.72
CA LEU A 50 -1.48 22.98 5.50
C LEU A 50 -2.41 21.84 5.02
N LEU A 51 -2.89 21.00 5.94
CA LEU A 51 -3.82 19.90 5.62
C LEU A 51 -5.17 20.42 5.13
N ALA A 52 -5.70 21.49 5.71
CA ALA A 52 -6.92 22.16 5.26
C ALA A 52 -6.80 22.67 3.82
N HIS A 53 -5.59 23.07 3.41
CA HIS A 53 -5.28 23.49 2.04
C HIS A 53 -4.80 22.36 1.12
N ASN A 54 -5.09 21.09 1.45
CA ASN A 54 -4.72 19.92 0.64
C ASN A 54 -3.20 19.72 0.44
N ALA A 55 -2.38 20.04 1.44
CA ALA A 55 -0.97 19.69 1.39
C ALA A 55 -0.78 18.17 1.21
N PRO A 56 0.14 17.73 0.33
CA PRO A 56 0.22 16.33 -0.05
C PRO A 56 0.87 15.49 1.06
N VAL A 57 0.18 14.43 1.51
CA VAL A 57 0.61 13.62 2.66
C VAL A 57 1.36 12.33 2.28
N LYS A 58 1.29 11.90 1.00
CA LYS A 58 2.02 10.71 0.49
C LYS A 58 3.47 11.00 0.08
N VAL A 59 3.88 12.26 0.07
CA VAL A 59 5.18 12.68 -0.45
C VAL A 59 6.29 12.26 0.51
N LYS A 60 7.35 11.64 -0.01
CA LYS A 60 8.53 11.28 0.77
C LYS A 60 9.59 12.38 0.75
N ASN A 61 10.23 12.66 1.88
CA ASN A 61 11.42 13.50 1.99
C ASN A 61 12.67 12.80 1.42
N ALA A 62 13.84 13.43 1.47
CA ALA A 62 15.09 12.85 0.95
C ALA A 62 15.52 11.58 1.70
N GLN A 63 15.03 11.39 2.94
CA GLN A 63 15.28 10.17 3.73
C GLN A 63 14.25 9.06 3.46
N GLY A 64 13.28 9.30 2.57
CA GLY A 64 12.26 8.33 2.20
C GLY A 64 11.05 8.30 3.14
N TRP A 65 10.90 9.25 4.07
CA TRP A 65 9.79 9.29 5.02
C TRP A 65 8.70 10.24 4.57
N SER A 66 7.43 9.87 4.77
CA SER A 66 6.29 10.76 4.57
C SER A 66 6.00 11.59 5.82
N PRO A 67 5.19 12.66 5.76
CA PRO A 67 4.75 13.38 6.95
C PRO A 67 4.06 12.48 7.97
N LEU A 68 3.29 11.47 7.52
CA LEU A 68 2.68 10.47 8.39
C LEU A 68 3.73 9.62 9.09
N ALA A 69 4.76 9.16 8.38
CA ALA A 69 5.86 8.40 8.98
C ALA A 69 6.63 9.23 10.03
N GLU A 70 6.86 10.52 9.76
CA GLU A 70 7.46 11.42 10.75
C GLU A 70 6.55 11.55 11.99
N ALA A 71 5.24 11.78 11.81
CA ALA A 71 4.29 11.90 12.93
C ALA A 71 4.25 10.65 13.81
N ILE A 72 4.27 9.45 13.20
CA ILE A 72 4.33 8.18 13.94
C ILE A 72 5.64 8.09 14.73
N SER A 73 6.76 8.47 14.13
CA SER A 73 8.07 8.40 14.81
C SER A 73 8.18 9.31 16.04
N TYR A 74 7.43 10.40 16.09
CA TYR A 74 7.34 11.30 17.25
C TYR A 74 6.21 10.91 18.22
N GLY A 75 5.36 9.94 17.86
CA GLY A 75 4.25 9.47 18.68
C GLY A 75 3.08 10.45 18.84
N ASP A 76 2.93 11.45 17.97
CA ASP A 76 1.86 12.45 18.08
C ASP A 76 0.53 11.90 17.52
N ARG A 77 -0.18 11.13 18.34
CA ARG A 77 -1.47 10.49 17.99
C ARG A 77 -2.45 11.42 17.27
N HIS A 78 -2.66 12.63 17.78
CA HIS A 78 -3.59 13.57 17.16
C HIS A 78 -3.17 13.96 15.74
N MET A 79 -1.87 14.16 15.51
CA MET A 79 -1.33 14.46 14.19
C MET A 79 -1.43 13.24 13.27
N ILE A 80 -1.19 12.04 13.79
CA ILE A 80 -1.36 10.77 13.06
C ILE A 80 -2.82 10.65 12.59
N SER A 81 -3.81 10.81 13.46
CA SER A 81 -5.23 10.74 13.10
C SER A 81 -5.59 11.78 12.03
N ALA A 82 -5.09 13.03 12.15
CA ALA A 82 -5.33 14.07 11.15
C ALA A 82 -4.71 13.75 9.79
N LEU A 83 -3.48 13.23 9.77
CA LEU A 83 -2.77 12.83 8.56
C LEU A 83 -3.39 11.61 7.90
N LEU A 84 -3.85 10.61 8.66
CA LEU A 84 -4.56 9.43 8.16
C LEU A 84 -5.86 9.80 7.47
N ARG A 85 -6.70 10.62 8.13
CA ARG A 85 -7.95 11.12 7.54
C ARG A 85 -7.66 11.84 6.23
N LYS A 86 -6.64 12.70 6.21
CA LYS A 86 -6.26 13.42 4.99
C LYS A 86 -5.69 12.50 3.91
N LEU A 87 -4.91 11.50 4.28
CA LEU A 87 -4.36 10.48 3.38
C LEU A 87 -5.45 9.72 2.66
N LYS A 88 -6.43 9.24 3.43
CA LYS A 88 -7.59 8.51 2.92
C LYS A 88 -8.44 9.40 2.02
N GLN A 89 -8.74 10.63 2.44
CA GLN A 89 -9.42 11.62 1.62
C GLN A 89 -8.72 11.84 0.27
N GLN A 90 -7.42 12.16 0.26
CA GLN A 90 -6.64 12.36 -0.97
C GLN A 90 -6.59 11.10 -1.85
N SER A 91 -6.55 9.92 -1.24
CA SER A 91 -6.58 8.65 -1.98
C SER A 91 -7.91 8.45 -2.69
N ARG A 92 -9.02 8.73 -2.01
CA ARG A 92 -10.39 8.65 -2.56
C ARG A 92 -10.57 9.65 -3.71
N GLU A 93 -10.20 10.91 -3.49
CA GLU A 93 -10.25 11.97 -4.51
C GLU A 93 -9.42 11.59 -5.75
N SER A 94 -8.22 11.03 -5.57
CA SER A 94 -7.37 10.61 -6.70
C SER A 94 -7.96 9.44 -7.49
N VAL A 95 -8.64 8.50 -6.83
CA VAL A 95 -9.33 7.40 -7.51
C VAL A 95 -10.52 7.94 -8.29
N GLU A 96 -11.32 8.82 -7.70
CA GLU A 96 -12.50 9.40 -8.33
C GLU A 96 -12.12 10.26 -9.55
N GLU A 97 -11.06 11.07 -9.44
CA GLU A 97 -10.51 11.85 -10.55
C GLU A 97 -10.13 10.95 -11.75
N LYS A 98 -9.59 9.75 -11.47
CA LYS A 98 -9.15 8.79 -12.49
C LYS A 98 -10.28 7.90 -13.01
N ARG A 99 -11.41 7.82 -12.31
CA ARG A 99 -12.53 6.91 -12.60
C ARG A 99 -13.01 7.01 -14.06
N PRO A 100 -13.24 8.19 -14.66
CA PRO A 100 -13.72 8.28 -16.04
C PRO A 100 -12.75 7.66 -17.05
N ARG A 101 -11.45 7.86 -16.85
CA ARG A 101 -10.40 7.28 -17.70
C ARG A 101 -10.34 5.77 -17.56
N LEU A 102 -10.49 5.24 -16.34
CA LEU A 102 -10.52 3.80 -16.08
C LEU A 102 -11.73 3.14 -16.73
N LEU A 103 -12.94 3.72 -16.57
CA LEU A 103 -14.16 3.20 -17.20
C LEU A 103 -14.07 3.21 -18.72
N LYS A 104 -13.49 4.27 -19.30
CA LYS A 104 -13.22 4.33 -20.75
C LYS A 104 -12.27 3.20 -21.19
N ALA A 105 -11.17 2.99 -20.46
CA ALA A 105 -10.22 1.93 -20.77
C ALA A 105 -10.87 0.54 -20.67
N LEU A 106 -11.71 0.29 -19.66
CA LEU A 106 -12.45 -0.97 -19.53
C LEU A 106 -13.41 -1.21 -20.70
N LYS A 107 -14.07 -0.16 -21.18
CA LYS A 107 -14.94 -0.24 -22.35
C LYS A 107 -14.15 -0.60 -23.62
N GLU A 108 -12.97 -0.02 -23.78
CA GLU A 108 -12.09 -0.25 -24.96
C GLU A 108 -11.40 -1.63 -24.94
N LEU A 109 -11.17 -2.22 -23.76
CA LEU A 109 -10.43 -3.47 -23.59
C LEU A 109 -11.12 -4.71 -24.19
N GLY A 110 -12.39 -4.60 -24.59
CA GLY A 110 -13.19 -5.74 -25.06
C GLY A 110 -13.50 -6.74 -23.94
N ASP A 111 -14.41 -7.66 -24.17
CA ASP A 111 -14.84 -8.63 -23.14
C ASP A 111 -13.87 -9.81 -23.08
N PHE A 112 -13.57 -10.28 -21.87
CA PHE A 112 -12.62 -11.37 -21.69
C PHE A 112 -12.90 -12.20 -20.45
N TYR A 113 -12.35 -13.41 -20.48
CA TYR A 113 -12.18 -14.29 -19.34
C TYR A 113 -10.69 -14.51 -19.12
N LEU A 114 -10.24 -14.41 -17.89
CA LEU A 114 -8.86 -14.62 -17.50
C LEU A 114 -8.82 -15.46 -16.22
N GLU A 115 -7.96 -16.48 -16.20
CA GLU A 115 -7.74 -17.32 -15.03
C GLU A 115 -6.27 -17.24 -14.61
N LEU A 116 -6.04 -16.72 -13.41
CA LEU A 116 -4.73 -16.45 -12.83
C LEU A 116 -4.45 -17.45 -11.71
N HIS A 117 -3.53 -18.36 -11.98
CA HIS A 117 -3.01 -19.28 -10.97
C HIS A 117 -1.75 -18.67 -10.36
N TRP A 118 -1.68 -18.63 -9.02
CA TRP A 118 -0.48 -18.22 -8.30
C TRP A 118 -0.23 -19.12 -7.09
N ASP A 119 1.04 -19.37 -6.81
CA ASP A 119 1.51 -20.15 -5.66
C ASP A 119 2.80 -19.54 -5.08
N PHE A 120 2.91 -19.53 -3.76
CA PHE A 120 4.16 -19.17 -3.09
C PHE A 120 5.01 -20.42 -2.85
N GLN A 121 6.26 -20.37 -3.29
CA GLN A 121 7.24 -21.43 -3.10
C GLN A 121 8.29 -21.02 -2.08
N SER A 122 8.71 -21.96 -1.24
CA SER A 122 9.79 -21.77 -0.27
C SER A 122 10.86 -22.83 -0.46
N TRP A 123 12.11 -22.42 -0.24
CA TRP A 123 13.28 -23.29 -0.20
C TRP A 123 13.30 -24.21 1.04
N VAL A 124 12.48 -23.90 2.04
CA VAL A 124 12.31 -24.73 3.24
C VAL A 124 11.42 -25.94 2.89
N PRO A 125 11.89 -27.19 3.11
CA PRO A 125 11.12 -28.38 2.81
C PRO A 125 9.73 -28.36 3.46
N LEU A 126 8.71 -28.82 2.73
CA LEU A 126 7.30 -28.92 3.15
C LEU A 126 6.58 -27.59 3.39
N LEU A 127 7.28 -26.46 3.50
CA LEU A 127 6.67 -25.15 3.73
C LEU A 127 5.80 -24.70 2.55
N SER A 128 6.14 -25.11 1.32
CA SER A 128 5.33 -24.84 0.13
C SER A 128 3.90 -25.40 0.19
N ARG A 129 3.62 -26.40 1.05
CA ARG A 129 2.27 -26.99 1.19
C ARG A 129 1.33 -26.16 2.05
N ILE A 130 1.86 -25.28 2.90
CA ILE A 130 1.09 -24.44 3.82
C ILE A 130 1.10 -22.97 3.41
N LEU A 131 1.89 -22.62 2.40
CA LEU A 131 1.93 -21.30 1.82
C LEU A 131 0.69 -21.04 0.94
N PRO A 132 0.26 -19.77 0.83
CA PRO A 132 -0.93 -19.45 0.09
C PRO A 132 -0.75 -19.75 -1.41
N SER A 133 -1.83 -20.19 -2.01
CA SER A 133 -1.97 -20.36 -3.46
C SER A 133 -3.42 -20.09 -3.82
N ASP A 134 -3.70 -19.55 -4.99
CA ASP A 134 -5.08 -19.38 -5.44
C ASP A 134 -5.20 -19.44 -6.96
N ALA A 135 -6.42 -19.72 -7.42
CA ALA A 135 -6.85 -19.65 -8.80
C ALA A 135 -7.93 -18.57 -8.90
N CYS A 136 -7.51 -17.35 -9.27
CA CYS A 136 -8.38 -16.20 -9.40
C CYS A 136 -8.98 -16.16 -10.81
N LYS A 137 -10.30 -16.10 -10.91
CA LYS A 137 -11.03 -16.02 -12.19
C LYS A 137 -11.60 -14.64 -12.37
N ILE A 138 -11.23 -13.99 -13.46
CA ILE A 138 -11.65 -12.64 -13.81
C ILE A 138 -12.55 -12.72 -15.02
N HIS A 139 -13.80 -12.34 -14.83
CA HIS A 139 -14.80 -12.18 -15.89
C HIS A 139 -15.02 -10.69 -16.11
N LYS A 140 -14.83 -10.23 -17.35
CA LYS A 140 -15.08 -8.85 -17.70
C LYS A 140 -16.12 -8.79 -18.82
N GLN A 141 -17.14 -7.95 -18.62
CA GLN A 141 -18.19 -7.69 -19.60
C GLN A 141 -18.55 -6.20 -19.62
N GLY A 142 -18.41 -5.54 -20.77
CA GLY A 142 -18.65 -4.11 -20.91
C GLY A 142 -17.70 -3.27 -20.04
N ILE A 143 -18.20 -2.65 -18.99
CA ILE A 143 -17.40 -1.93 -17.98
C ILE A 143 -17.45 -2.60 -16.60
N ASN A 144 -18.04 -3.79 -16.54
CA ASN A 144 -18.25 -4.55 -15.31
C ASN A 144 -17.19 -5.63 -15.20
N ILE A 145 -16.74 -5.88 -13.98
CA ILE A 145 -15.71 -6.87 -13.66
C ILE A 145 -16.22 -7.72 -12.51
N ARG A 146 -16.08 -9.03 -12.64
CA ARG A 146 -16.24 -9.98 -11.55
C ARG A 146 -14.92 -10.71 -11.36
N LEU A 147 -14.48 -10.80 -10.12
CA LEU A 147 -13.30 -11.56 -9.70
C LEU A 147 -13.75 -12.61 -8.69
N ASP A 148 -13.52 -13.88 -9.00
CA ASP A 148 -13.78 -15.01 -8.11
C ASP A 148 -12.46 -15.52 -7.55
N THR A 149 -12.41 -15.76 -6.24
CA THR A 149 -11.20 -16.17 -5.52
C THR A 149 -11.56 -17.22 -4.47
N THR A 150 -10.67 -18.19 -4.23
CA THR A 150 -10.91 -19.23 -3.22
C THR A 150 -10.17 -19.01 -1.92
N LEU A 151 -9.17 -18.12 -1.92
CA LEU A 151 -8.43 -17.74 -0.73
C LEU A 151 -9.13 -16.54 -0.06
N ILE A 152 -9.70 -16.77 1.11
CA ILE A 152 -10.39 -15.74 1.91
C ILE A 152 -9.38 -14.97 2.75
N ASP A 153 -8.52 -15.68 3.47
CA ASP A 153 -7.57 -15.11 4.40
C ASP A 153 -6.34 -16.03 4.55
N PHE A 154 -5.25 -15.46 5.04
CA PHE A 154 -4.04 -16.17 5.41
C PHE A 154 -3.52 -15.64 6.75
N THR A 155 -3.91 -16.33 7.81
CA THR A 155 -3.58 -16.00 9.20
C THR A 155 -2.90 -17.19 9.87
N ASP A 156 -1.85 -16.94 10.67
CA ASP A 156 -1.08 -17.97 11.38
C ASP A 156 -0.62 -19.15 10.51
N MET A 157 -0.12 -18.86 9.30
CA MET A 157 0.34 -19.86 8.34
C MET A 157 -0.75 -20.86 7.90
N LYS A 158 -2.03 -20.49 8.04
CA LYS A 158 -3.18 -21.27 7.59
C LYS A 158 -3.94 -20.50 6.52
N CYS A 159 -4.15 -21.16 5.39
CA CYS A 159 -5.02 -20.65 4.34
C CYS A 159 -6.47 -20.90 4.74
N GLN A 160 -7.26 -19.84 4.86
CA GLN A 160 -8.71 -19.94 4.93
C GLN A 160 -9.25 -19.96 3.51
N ARG A 161 -9.98 -21.03 3.17
CA ARG A 161 -10.57 -21.24 1.84
C ARG A 161 -12.07 -20.98 1.89
N GLY A 162 -12.63 -20.52 0.79
CA GLY A 162 -14.06 -20.50 0.53
C GLY A 162 -14.36 -20.06 -0.89
N ASP A 163 -15.48 -19.37 -1.10
CA ASP A 163 -15.94 -18.95 -2.43
C ASP A 163 -16.43 -17.50 -2.38
N LEU A 164 -15.51 -16.57 -2.70
CA LEU A 164 -15.80 -15.14 -2.72
C LEU A 164 -15.85 -14.61 -4.15
N SER A 165 -16.84 -13.76 -4.41
CA SER A 165 -16.95 -13.00 -5.66
C SER A 165 -16.92 -11.50 -5.38
N PHE A 166 -15.91 -10.82 -5.92
CA PHE A 166 -15.83 -9.37 -5.96
C PHE A 166 -16.45 -8.87 -7.26
N ILE A 167 -17.46 -8.00 -7.16
CA ILE A 167 -18.18 -7.46 -8.30
C ILE A 167 -18.00 -5.95 -8.34
N PHE A 168 -17.41 -5.48 -9.43
CA PHE A 168 -17.38 -4.07 -9.80
C PHE A 168 -18.43 -3.78 -10.88
N ASN A 169 -19.38 -2.92 -10.56
CA ASN A 169 -20.37 -2.39 -11.48
C ASN A 169 -19.99 -0.97 -11.90
N GLY A 170 -19.51 -0.81 -13.14
CA GLY A 170 -19.07 0.46 -13.67
C GLY A 170 -20.21 1.45 -13.95
N ASP A 171 -21.45 0.97 -14.09
CA ASP A 171 -22.65 1.79 -14.33
C ASP A 171 -23.22 2.38 -13.04
N ALA A 172 -22.84 1.84 -11.87
CA ALA A 172 -23.29 2.30 -10.58
C ALA A 172 -22.50 3.52 -10.06
N ALA A 173 -23.12 4.27 -9.15
CA ALA A 173 -22.45 5.34 -8.42
C ALA A 173 -21.23 4.80 -7.65
N PRO A 174 -20.18 5.61 -7.40
CA PRO A 174 -18.96 5.13 -6.73
C PRO A 174 -19.21 4.36 -5.43
N SER A 175 -20.13 4.84 -4.59
CA SER A 175 -20.51 4.23 -3.31
C SER A 175 -21.22 2.89 -3.43
N GLU A 176 -21.76 2.54 -4.60
CA GLU A 176 -22.50 1.31 -4.86
C GLU A 176 -21.80 0.40 -5.89
N SER A 177 -20.70 0.88 -6.45
CA SER A 177 -20.03 0.23 -7.57
C SER A 177 -19.22 -1.01 -7.20
N PHE A 178 -19.06 -1.33 -5.91
CA PHE A 178 -18.25 -2.45 -5.46
C PHE A 178 -18.95 -3.29 -4.39
N VAL A 179 -19.08 -4.59 -4.66
CA VAL A 179 -19.78 -5.55 -3.82
C VAL A 179 -18.92 -6.79 -3.64
N VAL A 180 -18.91 -7.35 -2.43
CA VAL A 180 -18.32 -8.65 -2.12
C VAL A 180 -19.45 -9.62 -1.81
N LEU A 181 -19.43 -10.78 -2.44
CA LEU A 181 -20.37 -11.87 -2.19
C LEU A 181 -19.61 -13.02 -1.54
N ASP A 182 -20.19 -13.57 -0.48
CA ASP A 182 -19.83 -14.87 0.05
C ASP A 182 -20.86 -15.88 -0.47
N ASN A 183 -20.44 -16.70 -1.44
CA ASN A 183 -21.32 -17.63 -2.14
C ASN A 183 -21.70 -18.82 -1.24
N GLU A 184 -20.85 -19.21 -0.29
CA GLU A 184 -21.13 -20.29 0.64
C GLU A 184 -22.18 -19.87 1.66
N GLN A 185 -22.01 -18.69 2.26
CA GLN A 185 -22.94 -18.13 3.24
C GLN A 185 -24.19 -17.50 2.59
N LYS A 186 -24.16 -17.26 1.27
CA LYS A 186 -25.22 -16.60 0.50
C LYS A 186 -25.53 -15.19 1.01
N VAL A 187 -24.49 -14.48 1.42
CA VAL A 187 -24.57 -13.08 1.86
C VAL A 187 -23.77 -12.19 0.92
N TYR A 188 -24.11 -10.90 0.92
CA TYR A 188 -23.33 -9.90 0.20
C TYR A 188 -23.12 -8.67 1.08
N GLN A 189 -22.00 -8.01 0.86
CA GLN A 189 -21.67 -6.76 1.50
C GLN A 189 -21.27 -5.74 0.44
N ARG A 190 -21.88 -4.56 0.49
CA ARG A 190 -21.41 -3.41 -0.28
C ARG A 190 -20.27 -2.75 0.48
N ILE A 191 -19.16 -2.49 -0.21
CA ILE A 191 -18.05 -1.77 0.41
C ILE A 191 -18.43 -0.29 0.48
N HIS A 192 -18.86 0.12 1.67
CA HIS A 192 -19.06 1.52 2.02
C HIS A 192 -17.83 2.04 2.76
N HIS A 193 -17.57 3.33 2.60
CA HIS A 193 -16.42 3.99 3.19
C HIS A 193 -16.87 5.12 4.13
N GLU A 194 -17.70 4.78 5.10
CA GLU A 194 -17.95 5.60 6.29
C GLU A 194 -17.04 5.05 7.39
N GLU A 195 -15.96 5.77 7.69
CA GLU A 195 -15.06 5.37 8.75
C GLU A 195 -15.48 6.07 10.03
N SER A 196 -15.68 5.28 11.08
CA SER A 196 -15.95 5.82 12.41
C SER A 196 -14.68 6.44 13.02
N GLU A 197 -14.86 7.32 14.01
CA GLU A 197 -13.73 7.80 14.81
C GLU A 197 -13.01 6.64 15.51
N MET A 198 -13.74 5.60 15.89
CA MET A 198 -13.22 4.38 16.50
C MET A 198 -12.27 3.62 15.57
N GLU A 199 -12.66 3.38 14.31
CA GLU A 199 -11.77 2.75 13.31
C GLU A 199 -10.49 3.56 13.08
N THR A 200 -10.59 4.90 13.11
CA THR A 200 -9.40 5.75 12.97
C THR A 200 -8.46 5.58 14.17
N GLU A 201 -8.99 5.52 15.39
CA GLU A 201 -8.18 5.30 16.59
C GLU A 201 -7.56 3.89 16.62
N GLU A 202 -8.28 2.85 16.19
CA GLU A 202 -7.73 1.50 16.05
C GLU A 202 -6.56 1.45 15.05
N GLU A 203 -6.67 2.13 13.91
CA GLU A 203 -5.55 2.25 12.96
C GLU A 203 -4.36 2.99 13.58
N VAL A 204 -4.61 4.03 14.38
CA VAL A 204 -3.55 4.75 15.09
C VAL A 204 -2.87 3.83 16.10
N ASP A 205 -3.63 3.00 16.83
CA ASP A 205 -3.09 2.01 17.77
C ASP A 205 -2.17 1.00 17.06
N ILE A 206 -2.61 0.50 15.91
CA ILE A 206 -1.81 -0.41 15.07
C ILE A 206 -0.52 0.27 14.63
N LEU A 207 -0.58 1.51 14.14
CA LEU A 207 0.61 2.24 13.68
C LEU A 207 1.58 2.56 14.81
N MET A 208 1.06 2.85 16.01
CA MET A 208 1.86 3.14 17.20
C MET A 208 2.55 1.89 17.77
N SER A 209 2.07 0.69 17.46
CA SER A 209 2.67 -0.59 17.89
C SER A 209 3.44 -1.31 16.75
N SER A 210 3.39 -0.78 15.52
CA SER A 210 4.00 -1.38 14.33
C SER A 210 5.28 -0.67 13.90
N ASP A 211 6.18 -1.44 13.28
CA ASP A 211 7.37 -0.91 12.63
C ASP A 211 7.01 0.05 11.48
N ILE A 212 7.67 1.22 11.39
CA ILE A 212 7.50 2.12 10.23
C ILE A 212 8.42 1.61 9.12
N TYR A 213 7.85 1.26 7.97
CA TYR A 213 8.59 0.85 6.79
C TYR A 213 8.49 1.86 5.66
N SER A 214 9.62 2.08 4.97
CA SER A 214 9.64 2.79 3.70
C SER A 214 10.47 2.01 2.70
N ALA A 215 9.80 1.55 1.64
CA ALA A 215 10.44 0.94 0.49
C ALA A 215 10.45 1.89 -0.70
N THR A 216 11.57 1.93 -1.42
CA THR A 216 11.72 2.63 -2.70
C THR A 216 12.37 1.71 -3.71
N LEU A 217 11.67 1.44 -4.81
CA LEU A 217 12.18 0.66 -5.93
C LEU A 217 12.80 1.61 -6.96
N SER A 218 14.11 1.50 -7.16
CA SER A 218 14.81 2.26 -8.20
C SER A 218 14.85 1.46 -9.50
N THR A 219 14.34 2.07 -10.56
CA THR A 219 14.37 1.50 -11.92
C THR A 219 15.52 2.04 -12.78
N LYS A 220 16.35 2.95 -12.25
CA LYS A 220 17.37 3.70 -13.01
C LYS A 220 18.45 2.81 -13.61
N SER A 221 18.78 1.72 -12.94
CA SER A 221 19.82 0.76 -13.33
C SER A 221 19.25 -0.50 -13.99
N ILE A 222 17.95 -0.52 -14.31
CA ILE A 222 17.34 -1.71 -14.92
C ILE A 222 17.93 -1.96 -16.30
N THR A 223 18.43 -3.17 -16.50
CA THR A 223 18.88 -3.68 -17.78
C THR A 223 18.22 -5.02 -18.07
N PHE A 224 17.94 -5.27 -19.35
CA PHE A 224 17.37 -6.52 -19.82
C PHE A 224 18.44 -7.27 -20.61
N THR A 225 18.71 -8.52 -20.24
CA THR A 225 19.64 -9.38 -20.97
C THR A 225 18.93 -10.66 -21.35
N ARG A 226 19.22 -11.22 -22.52
CA ARG A 226 18.68 -12.53 -22.93
C ARG A 226 19.06 -13.58 -21.90
N ALA A 227 18.07 -14.31 -21.39
CA ALA A 227 18.34 -15.47 -20.57
C ALA A 227 19.01 -16.51 -21.46
N GLN A 228 20.06 -17.17 -20.98
CA GLN A 228 20.80 -18.16 -21.75
C GLN A 228 20.67 -19.55 -21.14
N THR A 229 20.67 -20.58 -21.99
CA THR A 229 20.64 -22.00 -21.63
C THR A 229 21.81 -22.76 -22.25
N GLY A 230 22.18 -23.90 -21.67
CA GLY A 230 23.25 -24.77 -22.15
C GLY A 230 24.54 -24.68 -21.33
N TRP A 231 25.15 -25.84 -21.06
CA TRP A 231 26.31 -25.97 -20.17
C TRP A 231 27.66 -25.80 -20.89
N LEU A 232 27.75 -26.23 -22.15
CA LEU A 232 28.95 -26.11 -23.00
C LEU A 232 28.83 -25.03 -24.08
N PHE A 233 27.64 -24.86 -24.65
CA PHE A 233 27.32 -23.78 -25.60
C PHE A 233 26.15 -23.00 -25.03
N ARG A 234 26.31 -21.68 -24.90
CA ARG A 234 25.24 -20.81 -24.43
C ARG A 234 24.43 -20.33 -25.62
N GLU A 235 23.14 -20.59 -25.58
CA GLU A 235 22.16 -20.11 -26.56
C GLU A 235 21.07 -19.33 -25.85
N ASP A 236 20.44 -18.41 -26.57
CA ASP A 236 19.31 -17.65 -26.06
C ASP A 236 18.15 -18.58 -25.72
N LYS A 237 17.63 -18.45 -24.50
CA LYS A 237 16.54 -19.28 -24.00
C LYS A 237 15.24 -18.89 -24.69
N THR A 238 14.69 -19.84 -25.42
CA THR A 238 13.31 -19.81 -25.92
C THR A 238 12.54 -21.02 -25.42
N GLU A 239 11.31 -20.83 -24.94
CA GLU A 239 10.47 -21.92 -24.44
C GLU A 239 9.03 -21.73 -24.91
N ARG A 240 8.28 -22.83 -25.11
CA ARG A 240 6.85 -22.72 -25.38
C ARG A 240 6.10 -22.42 -24.09
N VAL A 241 5.37 -21.31 -24.07
CA VAL A 241 4.41 -20.99 -23.02
C VAL A 241 3.02 -21.11 -23.64
N GLY A 242 2.38 -22.26 -23.43
CA GLY A 242 1.16 -22.64 -24.15
C GLY A 242 1.41 -22.75 -25.66
N ASN A 243 0.68 -21.96 -26.45
CA ASN A 243 0.78 -21.94 -27.91
C ASN A 243 1.81 -20.94 -28.44
N PHE A 244 2.46 -20.16 -27.57
CA PHE A 244 3.38 -19.11 -27.95
C PHE A 244 4.82 -19.56 -27.73
N LEU A 245 5.70 -19.28 -28.70
CA LEU A 245 7.14 -19.40 -28.52
C LEU A 245 7.62 -18.12 -27.84
N ALA A 246 8.08 -18.24 -26.60
CA ALA A 246 8.41 -17.10 -25.75
C ALA A 246 9.93 -16.93 -25.60
N ASP A 247 10.31 -15.67 -25.57
CA ASP A 247 11.66 -15.16 -25.42
C ASP A 247 11.93 -14.78 -23.96
N PHE A 248 12.98 -15.33 -23.34
CA PHE A 248 13.24 -15.08 -21.92
C PHE A 248 14.29 -13.99 -21.72
N TYR A 249 14.01 -13.08 -20.79
CA TYR A 249 14.91 -12.00 -20.39
C TYR A 249 15.14 -12.04 -18.88
N LEU A 250 16.37 -11.80 -18.48
CA LEU A 250 16.76 -11.49 -17.11
C LEU A 250 16.68 -9.98 -16.91
N VAL A 251 16.02 -9.56 -15.84
CA VAL A 251 15.94 -8.16 -15.42
C VAL A 251 17.00 -7.94 -14.34
N ASN A 252 18.07 -7.24 -14.68
CA ASN A 252 19.17 -6.93 -13.78
C ASN A 252 19.09 -5.49 -13.29
N GLY A 253 19.74 -5.20 -12.17
CA GLY A 253 19.88 -3.82 -11.67
C GLY A 253 18.60 -3.22 -11.07
N LEU A 254 17.62 -4.06 -10.71
CA LEU A 254 16.52 -3.68 -9.85
C LEU A 254 17.03 -3.50 -8.42
N VAL A 255 16.95 -2.28 -7.89
CA VAL A 255 17.39 -1.99 -6.51
C VAL A 255 16.17 -1.64 -5.67
N LEU A 256 15.87 -2.48 -4.69
CA LEU A 256 14.88 -2.20 -3.65
C LEU A 256 15.61 -1.68 -2.41
N GLU A 257 15.48 -0.40 -2.13
CA GLU A 257 15.96 0.19 -0.89
C GLU A 257 14.82 0.18 0.13
N SER A 258 15.02 -0.53 1.24
CA SER A 258 14.06 -0.60 2.34
C SER A 258 14.66 0.01 3.59
N ARG A 259 13.89 0.87 4.24
CA ARG A 259 14.23 1.60 5.46
C ARG A 259 13.20 1.29 6.52
N LYS A 260 13.65 1.25 7.77
CA LYS A 260 12.83 0.86 8.91
C LYS A 260 13.10 1.76 10.12
N ARG A 261 12.05 2.17 10.82
CA ARG A 261 12.09 3.01 12.05
C ARG A 261 11.25 2.40 13.16
N ARG A 262 11.69 2.61 14.40
CA ARG A 262 11.19 1.95 15.62
C ARG A 262 11.29 2.83 16.87
N GLU A 263 11.63 4.10 16.72
CA GLU A 263 11.90 5.01 17.84
C GLU A 263 10.66 5.27 18.71
N HIS A 264 9.47 5.07 18.15
CA HIS A 264 8.17 5.21 18.83
C HIS A 264 7.71 3.93 19.54
N LEU A 265 8.40 2.79 19.34
CA LEU A 265 8.01 1.49 19.88
C LEU A 265 8.60 1.25 21.27
N SER A 266 7.83 0.60 22.13
CA SER A 266 8.35 0.05 23.39
C SER A 266 9.25 -1.19 23.16
N GLU A 267 10.01 -1.60 24.17
CA GLU A 267 10.79 -2.85 24.09
C GLU A 267 9.88 -4.07 23.84
N GLU A 268 8.69 -4.08 24.46
CA GLU A 268 7.68 -5.12 24.27
C GLU A 268 7.17 -5.16 22.84
N ASP A 269 6.86 -4.00 22.25
CA ASP A 269 6.44 -3.90 20.84
C ASP A 269 7.53 -4.41 19.90
N ILE A 270 8.79 -4.06 20.16
CA ILE A 270 9.93 -4.52 19.36
C ILE A 270 10.06 -6.04 19.43
N LEU A 271 9.90 -6.64 20.61
CA LEU A 271 9.94 -8.08 20.81
C LEU A 271 8.76 -8.77 20.10
N ARG A 272 7.54 -8.22 20.27
CA ARG A 272 6.34 -8.70 19.58
C ARG A 272 6.49 -8.66 18.06
N ASN A 273 6.94 -7.53 17.51
CA ASN A 273 7.15 -7.36 16.07
C ASN A 273 8.24 -8.27 15.53
N LYS A 274 9.31 -8.53 16.32
CA LYS A 274 10.32 -9.54 15.97
C LYS A 274 9.72 -10.95 15.97
N ALA A 275 8.96 -11.31 17.00
CA ALA A 275 8.33 -12.63 17.11
C ALA A 275 7.38 -12.90 15.93
N ILE A 276 6.58 -11.91 15.51
CA ILE A 276 5.70 -12.00 14.32
C ILE A 276 6.53 -12.23 13.05
N MET A 277 7.63 -11.50 12.85
CA MET A 277 8.49 -11.71 11.67
C MET A 277 9.22 -13.06 11.70
N GLU A 278 9.60 -13.53 12.90
CA GLU A 278 10.23 -14.83 13.09
C GLU A 278 9.24 -15.98 12.88
N SER A 279 7.99 -15.86 13.32
CA SER A 279 6.96 -16.87 13.07
C SER A 279 6.63 -16.97 11.58
N LEU A 280 6.59 -15.84 10.86
CA LEU A 280 6.40 -15.80 9.40
C LEU A 280 7.58 -16.43 8.63
N SER A 281 8.82 -16.27 9.11
CA SER A 281 10.01 -16.82 8.45
C SER A 281 10.30 -18.29 8.81
N LYS A 282 9.89 -18.74 9.99
CA LYS A 282 10.10 -20.10 10.50
C LYS A 282 8.86 -21.01 10.40
N GLY A 283 7.70 -20.46 10.04
CA GLY A 283 6.47 -21.21 9.78
C GLY A 283 5.83 -21.86 11.02
N GLY A 284 5.63 -21.14 12.12
CA GLY A 284 5.11 -21.73 13.36
C GLY A 284 4.32 -20.81 14.32
N ASN A 285 3.19 -21.36 14.79
CA ASN A 285 2.16 -20.88 15.72
C ASN A 285 2.58 -19.83 16.77
N LEU A 286 1.85 -18.72 16.83
CA LEU A 286 1.68 -17.95 18.06
C LEU A 286 0.75 -18.75 18.98
N MET A 287 1.31 -19.48 19.95
CA MET A 287 0.52 -19.79 21.15
C MET A 287 0.29 -18.45 21.85
N GLU A 288 -0.98 -18.08 22.03
CA GLU A 288 -1.41 -17.04 22.97
C GLU A 288 -0.72 -17.30 24.31
N GLN A 289 0.36 -16.56 24.59
CA GLN A 289 0.81 -16.40 25.95
C GLN A 289 -0.01 -15.26 26.51
N ASN A 290 -0.98 -15.63 27.35
CA ASN A 290 -1.67 -14.72 28.25
C ASN A 290 -0.63 -13.81 28.90
N PHE A 291 -0.71 -12.52 28.58
CA PHE A 291 -0.15 -11.49 29.44
C PHE A 291 -1.28 -11.15 30.42
N GLU A 292 -1.17 -11.68 31.64
CA GLU A 292 -1.90 -11.18 32.81
C GLU A 292 -1.55 -9.71 33.09
#